data_AF-A0A932DR20-F1
#
_entry.id   AF-A0A932DR20-F1
#
_cell.length_a   1.000
_cell.length_b   1.000
_cell.length_c   1.000
_cell.angle_alpha   90.00
_cell.angle_beta   90.00
_cell.angle_gamma   90.00
#
_symmetry.space_group_name_H-M   'P 1'
#
loop_
_entity.id
_entity.type
_entity.pdbx_description
1 polymer ?
#
loop_
_entity_poly.entity_id
_entity_poly.type
_entity_poly.pdbx_seq_one_letter_code
_entity_poly.pdbx_strand_id
1 'polypeptide(L)'
;MCRSIKPLFNYYPPATSDEIHDASVQFVKKISGFSKPSKINEAFYSNAINEIDKISQKLLCSLITNSEPKSREVENKKALDRALKRFG
;
A
#
# COMPACT_ATOMS: atom_id res chain seq x y z
N MET A 1 -5.61 -12.71 2.98
CA MET A 1 -4.77 -12.30 4.13
C MET A 1 -3.86 -11.18 3.63
N CYS A 2 -4.01 -9.94 4.12
CA CYS A 2 -3.29 -8.75 3.62
C CYS A 2 -1.84 -8.70 4.09
N ARG A 3 -1.09 -9.75 3.75
CA ARG A 3 0.31 -9.94 4.15
C ARG A 3 1.27 -9.01 3.37
N SER A 4 0.77 -8.07 2.57
CA SER A 4 1.57 -7.31 1.59
C SER A 4 1.30 -5.80 1.52
N ILE A 5 0.51 -5.21 2.43
CA ILE A 5 0.46 -3.74 2.51
C ILE A 5 1.80 -3.26 3.08
N LYS A 6 2.64 -2.70 2.21
CA LYS A 6 3.94 -2.12 2.58
C LYS A 6 3.72 -0.74 3.17
N PRO A 7 4.44 -0.35 4.24
CA PRO A 7 4.47 1.04 4.68
C PRO A 7 4.99 1.94 3.54
N LEU A 8 4.30 3.06 3.28
CA LEU A 8 4.65 4.02 2.21
C LEU A 8 5.27 5.33 2.73
N PHE A 9 5.21 5.58 4.04
CA PHE A 9 5.74 6.81 4.64
C PHE A 9 7.27 6.80 4.77
N ASN A 10 7.87 7.98 4.64
CA ASN A 10 9.30 8.25 4.84
C ASN A 10 10.23 7.47 3.89
N TYR A 11 9.97 7.54 2.59
CA TYR A 11 10.85 7.01 1.54
C TYR A 11 11.43 8.13 0.68
N TYR A 12 12.61 7.88 0.12
CA TYR A 12 13.17 8.68 -0.97
C TYR A 12 13.40 7.80 -2.22
N PRO A 13 12.81 8.13 -3.38
CA PRO A 13 11.82 9.18 -3.61
C PRO A 13 10.50 8.94 -2.83
N PRO A 14 9.61 9.93 -2.67
CA PRO A 14 8.31 9.74 -2.01
C PRO A 14 7.43 8.67 -2.68
N ALA A 15 6.41 8.19 -1.96
CA ALA A 15 5.42 7.25 -2.48
C ALA A 15 4.73 7.80 -3.73
N THR A 16 4.60 6.96 -4.76
CA THR A 16 3.91 7.29 -6.01
C THR A 16 2.40 7.15 -5.87
N SER A 17 1.63 7.78 -6.77
CA SER A 17 0.16 7.60 -6.82
C SER A 17 -0.22 6.14 -6.98
N ASP A 18 0.52 5.39 -7.80
CA ASP A 18 0.20 4.00 -8.11
C ASP A 18 0.41 3.10 -6.88
N GLU A 19 1.46 3.34 -6.09
CA GLU A 19 1.70 2.63 -4.83
C GLU A 19 0.58 2.91 -3.80
N ILE A 20 0.07 4.14 -3.75
CA ILE A 20 -1.04 4.53 -2.85
C ILE A 20 -2.34 3.88 -3.33
N HIS A 21 -2.59 3.86 -4.64
CA HIS A 21 -3.74 3.22 -5.24
C HIS A 21 -3.74 1.71 -4.96
N ASP A 22 -2.62 1.05 -5.17
CA ASP A 22 -2.45 -0.39 -4.89
C ASP A 22 -2.67 -0.72 -3.41
N ALA A 23 -2.18 0.14 -2.50
CA ALA A 23 -2.43 0.00 -1.08
C ALA A 23 -3.93 0.14 -0.76
N SER A 24 -4.62 1.08 -1.40
CA SER A 24 -6.06 1.30 -1.27
C SER A 24 -6.86 0.10 -1.76
N VAL A 25 -6.51 -0.47 -2.92
CA VAL A 25 -7.09 -1.71 -3.44
C VAL A 25 -6.91 -2.86 -2.44
N GLN A 26 -5.71 -3.03 -1.88
CA GLN A 26 -5.45 -4.08 -0.89
C GLN A 26 -6.25 -3.88 0.41
N PHE A 27 -6.44 -2.63 0.84
CA PHE A 27 -7.26 -2.30 1.99
C PHE A 27 -8.73 -2.66 1.75
N VAL A 28 -9.31 -2.25 0.61
CA VAL A 28 -10.70 -2.56 0.29
C VAL A 28 -10.89 -4.09 0.16
N LYS A 29 -9.95 -4.81 -0.46
CA LYS A 29 -9.92 -6.29 -0.47
C LYS A 29 -9.90 -6.89 0.93
N LYS A 30 -9.14 -6.30 1.85
CA LYS A 30 -9.05 -6.77 3.25
C LYS A 30 -10.39 -6.71 3.95
N ILE A 31 -11.05 -5.57 3.86
CA ILE A 31 -12.25 -5.26 4.62
C ILE A 31 -13.48 -5.93 4.01
N SER A 32 -13.60 -5.89 2.69
CA SER A 32 -14.73 -6.52 1.99
C SER A 32 -14.68 -8.04 1.99
N GLY A 33 -13.49 -8.65 2.10
CA GLY A 33 -13.31 -10.10 2.01
C GLY A 33 -13.39 -10.65 0.57
N PHE A 34 -13.70 -9.81 -0.42
CA PHE A 34 -13.79 -10.22 -1.82
C PHE A 34 -12.47 -9.99 -2.55
N SER A 35 -12.00 -10.99 -3.31
CA SER A 35 -10.89 -10.80 -4.25
C SER A 35 -11.34 -10.04 -5.51
N LYS A 36 -12.61 -10.22 -5.89
CA LYS A 36 -13.28 -9.54 -7.00
C LYS A 36 -14.72 -9.23 -6.57
N PRO A 37 -15.19 -7.97 -6.68
CA PRO A 37 -16.58 -7.64 -6.37
C PRO A 37 -17.54 -8.26 -7.39
N SER A 38 -18.80 -8.44 -7.00
CA SER A 38 -19.89 -8.75 -7.94
C SER A 38 -20.19 -7.53 -8.82
N LYS A 39 -20.81 -7.74 -10.00
CA LYS A 39 -21.19 -6.65 -10.92
C LYS A 39 -21.99 -5.54 -10.23
N ILE A 40 -22.90 -5.89 -9.32
CA ILE A 40 -23.72 -4.93 -8.57
C ILE A 40 -22.86 -4.05 -7.67
N ASN A 41 -21.78 -4.62 -7.10
CA ASN A 41 -20.92 -3.94 -6.14
C ASN A 41 -19.72 -3.24 -6.76
N GLU A 42 -19.47 -3.38 -8.07
CA GLU A 42 -18.31 -2.81 -8.76
C GLU A 42 -18.20 -1.30 -8.54
N ALA A 43 -19.30 -0.56 -8.72
CA ALA A 43 -19.31 0.89 -8.54
C ALA A 43 -18.95 1.32 -7.10
N PHE A 44 -19.52 0.66 -6.09
CA PHE A 44 -19.22 0.93 -4.68
C PHE A 44 -17.78 0.59 -4.34
N TYR A 45 -17.27 -0.51 -4.90
CA TYR A 45 -15.90 -0.97 -4.70
C TYR A 45 -14.90 0.03 -5.28
N SER A 46 -15.11 0.47 -6.53
CA SER A 46 -14.28 1.48 -7.18
C SER A 46 -14.33 2.83 -6.46
N ASN A 47 -15.51 3.25 -6.01
CA ASN A 47 -15.63 4.50 -5.24
C ASN A 47 -14.85 4.44 -3.93
N ALA A 48 -14.98 3.35 -3.17
CA ALA A 48 -14.25 3.17 -1.92
C ALA A 48 -12.73 3.23 -2.13
N ILE A 49 -12.20 2.57 -3.18
CA ILE A 49 -10.77 2.65 -3.53
C ILE A 49 -10.36 4.10 -3.77
N ASN A 50 -11.11 4.85 -4.57
CA ASN A 50 -10.79 6.23 -4.91
C ASN A 50 -10.81 7.17 -3.69
N GLU A 51 -11.75 6.98 -2.76
CA GLU A 51 -11.81 7.78 -1.53
C GLU A 51 -10.64 7.47 -0.60
N ILE A 52 -10.30 6.18 -0.44
CA ILE A 52 -9.17 5.74 0.38
C ILE A 52 -7.84 6.20 -0.23
N ASP A 53 -7.71 6.19 -1.55
CA ASP A 53 -6.53 6.69 -2.24
C ASP A 53 -6.30 8.18 -1.94
N LYS A 54 -7.35 8.99 -2.11
CA LYS A 54 -7.30 10.44 -1.81
C LYS A 54 -6.98 10.72 -0.34
N ILE A 55 -7.59 10.01 0.61
CA ILE A 55 -7.33 10.25 2.03
C ILE A 55 -5.93 9.78 2.43
N SER A 56 -5.45 8.69 1.84
CA SER A 56 -4.10 8.16 2.08
C SER A 56 -3.03 9.10 1.53
N GLN A 57 -3.25 9.68 0.35
CA GLN A 57 -2.35 10.70 -0.20
C GLN A 57 -2.27 11.93 0.72
N LYS A 58 -3.42 12.45 1.17
CA LYS A 58 -3.45 13.57 2.12
C LYS A 58 -2.72 13.23 3.42
N LEU A 59 -2.95 12.03 3.96
CA LEU A 59 -2.26 11.55 5.16
C LEU A 59 -0.74 11.55 4.94
N LEU A 60 -0.25 10.91 3.88
CA LEU A 60 1.18 10.80 3.59
C LEU A 60 1.85 12.17 3.40
N CYS A 61 1.17 13.12 2.76
CA CYS A 61 1.67 14.49 2.63
C CYS A 61 1.68 15.28 3.95
N SER A 62 0.83 14.92 4.91
CA SER A 62 0.71 15.61 6.21
C SER A 62 1.64 15.07 7.29
N LEU A 63 2.19 13.87 7.12
CA LEU A 63 3.06 13.24 8.10
C LEU A 63 4.44 13.89 8.10
N ILE A 64 4.95 14.20 9.29
CA ILE A 64 6.26 14.81 9.52
C ILE A 64 7.11 13.85 10.35
N THR A 65 8.39 13.71 10.02
CA THR A 65 9.34 12.96 10.83
C THR A 65 10.73 13.56 10.74
N ASN A 66 11.51 13.41 11.82
CA ASN A 66 12.92 13.77 11.86
C ASN A 66 13.83 12.58 11.47
N SER A 67 13.24 11.43 11.15
CA SER A 67 13.99 10.22 10.79
C SER A 67 14.51 10.32 9.36
N GLU A 68 15.68 9.76 9.09
CA GLU A 68 16.20 9.69 7.72
C GLU A 68 15.24 8.91 6.79
N PRO A 69 15.06 9.36 5.54
CA PRO A 69 14.25 8.65 4.56
C PRO A 69 14.81 7.26 4.25
N LYS A 70 13.90 6.29 4.10
CA LYS A 70 14.23 4.92 3.72
C LYS A 70 14.47 4.83 2.21
N SER A 71 15.46 4.04 1.81
CA SER A 71 15.66 3.65 0.41
C SER A 71 14.81 2.44 0.06
N ARG A 72 14.03 2.53 -1.03
CA ARG A 72 13.22 1.41 -1.55
C ARG A 72 14.08 0.21 -1.91
N GLU A 73 15.24 0.44 -2.53
CA GLU A 73 16.14 -0.63 -2.96
C GLU A 73 16.65 -1.43 -1.76
N VAL A 74 17.02 -0.74 -0.69
CA VAL A 74 17.51 -1.36 0.55
C VAL A 74 16.41 -2.19 1.20
N GLU A 75 15.19 -1.68 1.28
CA GLU A 75 14.05 -2.41 1.87
C GLU A 75 13.64 -3.62 1.02
N ASN A 76 13.72 -3.51 -0.31
CA ASN A 76 13.48 -4.65 -1.21
C ASN A 76 14.55 -5.73 -1.06
N LYS A 77 15.84 -5.37 -0.98
CA LYS A 77 16.93 -6.32 -0.70
C LYS A 77 16.73 -7.04 0.63
N LYS A 78 16.43 -6.29 1.70
CA LYS A 78 16.09 -6.89 3.02
C LYS A 78 14.87 -7.82 2.94
N ALA A 79 13.89 -7.53 2.08
CA ALA A 79 12.74 -8.41 1.88
C ALA A 79 13.15 -9.71 1.15
N LEU A 80 13.98 -9.62 0.12
CA LEU A 80 14.52 -10.78 -0.60
C LEU A 80 15.37 -11.66 0.32
N ASP A 81 16.29 -11.09 1.10
CA ASP A 81 17.12 -11.83 2.04
C ASP A 81 16.27 -12.59 3.08
N ARG A 82 15.21 -11.96 3.57
CA ARG A 82 14.25 -12.61 4.47
C ARG A 82 13.49 -13.75 3.80
N ALA A 83 13.14 -13.60 2.52
CA ALA A 83 12.48 -14.65 1.75
C ALA A 83 13.42 -15.84 1.51
N LEU A 84 14.67 -15.58 1.11
CA LEU A 84 15.71 -16.60 0.92
C LEU A 84 15.96 -17.38 2.22
N LYS A 85 16.08 -16.71 3.37
CA LYS A 85 16.23 -17.39 4.67
C LYS A 85 15.05 -18.29 5.05
N ARG A 86 13.86 -18.01 4.52
CA ARG A 86 12.62 -18.72 4.87
C ARG A 86 12.28 -19.85 3.91
N PHE A 87 12.65 -19.71 2.63
CA PHE A 87 12.21 -20.60 1.55
C PHE A 87 13.36 -21.18 0.71
N GLY A 88 14.59 -20.69 0.90
CA GLY A 88 15.80 -21.25 0.30
C GLY A 88 16.44 -22.33 1.16
#